data_AF-A0AAU1F588-F1
#
_entry.id   AF-A0AAU1F588-F1
#
_cell.length_a   1.000
_cell.length_b   1.000
_cell.length_c   1.000
_cell.angle_alpha   90.00
_cell.angle_beta   90.00
_cell.angle_gamma   90.00
#
_symmetry.space_group_name_H-M   'P 1'
#
loop_
_entity.id
_entity.type
_entity.pdbx_description
1 polymer ?
#
loop_
_entity_poly.entity_id
_entity_poly.type
_entity_poly.pdbx_seq_one_letter_code
_entity_poly.pdbx_strand_id
1 'polypeptide(L)' 'MADDFQAAIESYRAAANRTTSLPERHYLTIRAAQLAAPPTEAPTSRGARARNVPRADPSLIRPRA' A
#
# COMPACT_ATOMS: atom_id res chain seq x y z
N MET A 1 -2.79 17.59 12.93
CA MET A 1 -2.97 16.68 11.78
C MET A 1 -2.96 15.20 12.14
N ALA A 2 -2.16 14.69 13.10
CA ALA A 2 -2.35 13.31 13.61
C ALA A 2 -3.65 13.17 14.44
N ASP A 3 -4.00 14.25 15.15
CA ASP A 3 -5.22 14.36 15.96
C ASP A 3 -6.50 14.20 15.12
N ASP A 4 -6.53 14.80 13.92
CA ASP A 4 -7.66 14.69 12.98
C ASP A 4 -7.89 13.25 12.50
N PHE A 5 -6.80 12.48 12.30
CA PHE A 5 -6.90 11.08 11.88
C PHE A 5 -7.42 10.18 13.01
N GLN A 6 -6.98 10.40 14.25
CA GLN A 6 -7.50 9.68 15.41
C GLN A 6 -9.01 9.92 15.58
N ALA A 7 -9.45 11.19 15.55
CA ALA A 7 -10.87 11.54 15.64
C ALA A 7 -11.70 10.89 14.51
N ALA A 8 -11.17 10.84 13.29
CA ALA A 8 -11.84 10.20 12.16
C ALA A 8 -11.93 8.67 12.32
N ILE A 9 -10.89 8.00 12.81
CA ILE A 9 -10.90 6.55 13.10
C ILE A 9 -11.99 6.22 14.12
N GLU A 10 -12.05 6.97 15.22
CA GLU A 10 -13.06 6.76 16.27
C GLU A 10 -14.47 6.97 15.75
N SER A 11 -14.69 8.02 14.95
CA SER A 11 -15.99 8.31 14.35
C SER A 11 -16.47 7.19 13.42
N TYR A 12 -15.58 6.62 12.59
CA TYR A 12 -15.90 5.46 11.75
C TYR A 12 -16.22 4.21 12.57
N ARG A 13 -15.49 3.96 13.66
CA ARG A 13 -15.78 2.82 14.56
C ARG A 13 -17.11 2.98 15.28
N ALA A 14 -17.42 4.19 15.77
CA ALA A 14 -18.69 4.50 16.39
C ALA A 14 -19.86 4.34 15.40
N ALA A 15 -19.67 4.80 14.15
CA ALA A 15 -20.64 4.61 13.08
C ALA A 15 -20.87 3.12 12.77
N ALA A 16 -19.81 2.30 12.70
CA ALA A 16 -19.92 0.86 12.48
C ALA A 16 -20.74 0.17 13.59
N ASN A 17 -20.55 0.57 14.85
CA ASN A 17 -21.25 -0.02 15.99
C ASN A 17 -22.76 0.27 16.01
N ARG A 18 -23.19 1.44 15.51
CA ARG A 18 -24.62 1.80 15.44
C ARG A 18 -25.33 1.31 14.18
N THR A 19 -24.57 0.90 13.15
CA THR A 19 -25.13 0.43 11.88
C THR A 19 -25.57 -1.03 11.99
N THR A 20 -26.86 -1.27 11.73
CA THR A 20 -27.47 -2.61 11.70
C THR A 20 -27.21 -3.35 10.38
N SER A 21 -26.96 -2.62 9.30
CA SER A 21 -26.65 -3.19 7.99
C SER A 21 -25.23 -3.78 7.97
N LEU A 22 -25.12 -5.11 7.83
CA LEU A 22 -23.85 -5.81 7.76
C LEU A 22 -22.89 -5.29 6.65
N PRO A 23 -23.31 -5.05 5.40
CA PRO A 23 -22.40 -4.55 4.37
C PRO A 23 -21.86 -3.15 4.69
N GLU A 24 -22.70 -2.26 5.23
CA GLU A 24 -22.29 -0.91 5.61
C GLU A 24 -21.37 -0.92 6.83
N ARG A 25 -21.66 -1.77 7.84
CA ARG A 25 -20.77 -1.97 8.98
C ARG A 25 -19.39 -2.46 8.55
N HIS A 26 -19.34 -3.40 7.60
CA HIS A 26 -18.09 -3.92 7.06
C HIS A 26 -17.29 -2.82 6.35
N TYR A 27 -17.95 -2.02 5.52
CA TYR A 27 -17.34 -0.86 4.86
C TYR A 27 -16.72 0.13 5.86
N LEU A 28 -17.48 0.52 6.89
CA LEU A 28 -17.01 1.47 7.92
C LEU A 28 -15.82 0.93 8.71
N THR A 29 -15.83 -0.37 9.02
CA THR A 29 -14.72 -1.05 9.71
C THR A 29 -13.44 -1.05 8.85
N ILE A 30 -13.56 -1.36 7.56
CA ILE A 30 -12.44 -1.34 6.62
C ILE A 30 -11.88 0.08 6.47
N ARG A 31 -12.74 1.10 6.40
CA ARG A 31 -12.28 2.50 6.29
C ARG A 31 -11.54 2.96 7.55
N ALA A 32 -12.03 2.61 8.74
CA ALA A 32 -11.33 2.88 9.99
C ALA A 32 -9.92 2.25 10.01
N ALA A 33 -9.80 0.99 9.55
CA ALA A 33 -8.53 0.29 9.48
C ALA A 33 -7.54 0.93 8.50
N GLN A 34 -8.01 1.37 7.32
CA GLN A 34 -7.17 2.09 6.35
C GLN A 34 -6.68 3.43 6.88
N LEU A 35 -7.50 4.13 7.67
CA LEU A 35 -7.13 5.41 8.26
C LEU A 35 -6.17 5.25 9.44
N ALA A 36 -6.23 4.12 10.14
CA ALA A 36 -5.31 3.76 11.22
C ALA A 36 -3.97 3.24 10.70
N ALA A 37 -3.94 2.71 9.48
CA ALA A 37 -2.67 2.38 8.83
C ALA A 37 -1.90 3.69 8.60
N PRO A 38 -0.61 3.76 8.97
CA PRO A 38 0.21 4.87 8.55
C PRO A 38 0.12 4.97 7.02
N PRO A 39 0.15 6.18 6.44
CA PRO A 39 0.27 6.30 5.00
C PRO A 39 1.52 5.49 4.66
N THR A 40 1.31 4.33 4.04
CA THR A 40 2.42 3.54 3.56
C THR A 40 3.10 4.51 2.62
N GLU A 41 4.31 4.95 2.97
CA GLU A 41 5.12 5.65 2.02
C GLU A 41 5.26 4.65 0.89
N ALA A 42 4.43 4.84 -0.15
CA ALA A 42 4.42 4.00 -1.33
C ALA A 42 5.88 3.78 -1.66
N PRO A 43 6.39 2.53 -1.77
CA PRO A 43 7.80 2.29 -1.96
C PRO A 43 8.18 3.12 -3.16
N THR A 44 8.88 4.22 -2.88
CA THR A 44 9.11 5.23 -3.87
C THR A 44 9.87 4.51 -4.96
N SER A 45 9.22 4.32 -6.11
CA SER A 45 9.83 4.04 -7.41
C SER A 45 10.72 5.21 -7.85
N ARG A 46 11.43 5.81 -6.90
CA ARG A 46 12.48 6.81 -7.05
C ARG A 46 13.87 6.19 -6.90
N GLY A 47 13.95 4.91 -6.48
CA GLY A 47 15.19 4.13 -6.44
C GLY A 47 15.24 2.91 -7.39
N ALA A 48 14.10 2.41 -7.89
CA ALA A 48 14.04 1.16 -8.68
C ALA A 48 14.13 1.36 -10.20
N ARG A 49 14.74 2.46 -10.67
CA ARG A 49 15.04 2.68 -12.10
C ARG A 49 16.55 2.78 -12.37
N ALA A 50 17.37 2.11 -11.57
CA ALA A 50 18.78 1.95 -11.88
C ALA A 50 19.34 0.67 -11.24
N ARG A 51 19.97 -0.16 -12.07
CA ARG A 51 20.89 -1.27 -11.72
C ARG A 51 20.28 -2.62 -11.41
N ASN A 52 19.61 -3.24 -12.38
CA ASN A 52 19.86 -4.66 -12.66
C ASN A 52 19.52 -4.99 -14.10
N VAL A 53 20.33 -4.47 -15.02
CA VAL A 53 20.58 -5.14 -16.29
C VAL A 53 21.85 -5.95 -16.05
N PRO A 54 21.80 -7.28 -15.87
CA PRO A 54 22.99 -8.07 -16.11
C PRO A 54 23.24 -7.98 -17.62
N ARG A 55 24.15 -7.09 -18.02
CA ARG A 55 24.79 -7.15 -19.33
C ARG A 55 25.67 -8.38 -19.33
N ALA A 56 25.07 -9.55 -19.51
CA ALA A 56 25.78 -10.78 -19.83
C ALA A 56 26.22 -10.69 -21.29
N ASP A 57 27.43 -10.14 -21.42
CA ASP A 57 28.44 -10.27 -22.46
C ASP A 57 28.14 -11.17 -23.68
N PRO A 58 28.16 -10.64 -24.92
CA PRO A 58 27.97 -11.42 -26.15
C PRO A 58 29.20 -12.28 -26.58
N SER A 59 30.18 -12.56 -25.72
CA SER A 59 31.40 -13.31 -26.11
C SER A 59 31.25 -14.82 -26.27
N LEU A 60 30.02 -15.37 -26.28
CA LEU A 60 29.78 -16.80 -26.60
C LEU A 60 29.55 -17.08 -28.09
N ILE A 61 29.71 -16.08 -28.96
CA ILE A 61 29.78 -16.30 -30.41
C ILE A 61 31.24 -16.17 -30.83
N ARG A 62 31.98 -17.27 -30.73
CA ARG A 62 33.21 -17.47 -31.51
C ARG A 62 33.23 -18.83 -32.21
N PRO A 63 33.95 -18.90 -33.34
CA PRO A 63 33.56 -19.69 -34.49
C PRO A 63 34.22 -21.08 -34.54
N ARG A 64 33.51 -21.98 -35.22
CA ARG A 64 33.95 -23.11 -36.06
C ARG A 64 35.47 -23.41 -36.08
N ALA A 65 35.82 -24.65 -35.76
CA ALA A 65 36.92 -25.41 -36.35
C ALA A 65 36.35 -26.73 -36.86
#